data_AF-A0A1Q4Y270-F1
#
_entry.id   AF-A0A1Q4Y270-F1
#
_cell.length_a   1.000
_cell.length_b   1.000
_cell.length_c   1.000
_cell.angle_alpha   90.00
_cell.angle_beta   90.00
_cell.angle_gamma   90.00
#
_symmetry.space_group_name_H-M   'P 1'
#
loop_
_entity.id
_entity.type
_entity.pdbx_description
1 polymer ?
#
loop_
_entity_poly.entity_id
_entity_poly.type
_entity_poly.pdbx_seq_one_letter_code
_entity_poly.pdbx_strand_id
1 'polypeptide(L)' 'MEFVSPQHKELVVADRGVRFADGEAEVTDKTVIEALRGLPAELGVSGAGRRPPKDSDAAVRRTHD' A
#
# COMPACT_ATOMS: atom_id res chain seq x y z
N MET A 1 0.84 12.77 -2.27
CA MET A 1 0.33 11.73 -1.35
C MET A 1 1.46 10.77 -1.09
N GLU A 2 1.77 10.52 0.18
CA GLU A 2 2.90 9.67 0.56
C GLU A 2 2.46 8.22 0.74
N PHE A 3 3.31 7.30 0.31
CA PHE A 3 3.17 5.87 0.53
C PHE A 3 4.36 5.35 1.34
N VAL A 4 4.08 4.43 2.26
CA VAL A 4 5.05 3.74 3.09
C VAL A 4 5.09 2.25 2.72
N SER A 5 6.27 1.65 2.68
CA SER A 5 6.50 0.21 2.59
C SER A 5 7.50 -0.19 3.69
N PRO A 6 7.01 -0.67 4.84
CA PRO A 6 7.87 -1.05 5.97
C PRO A 6 8.65 -2.34 5.70
N GLN A 7 8.18 -3.18 4.77
CA GLN A 7 8.83 -4.44 4.38
C GLN A 7 9.91 -4.24 3.32
N HIS A 8 9.73 -3.28 2.41
CA HIS A 8 10.62 -3.06 1.27
C HIS A 8 11.04 -1.59 1.19
N LYS A 9 12.10 -1.24 1.94
CA LYS A 9 12.61 0.14 2.07
C LYS A 9 13.10 0.77 0.76
N GLU A 10 13.51 -0.05 -0.21
CA GLU A 10 13.99 0.41 -1.53
C GLU A 10 13.14 -0.16 -2.67
N LEU A 11 11.83 -0.36 -2.43
CA LEU A 11 10.92 -0.87 -3.46
C LEU A 11 10.91 0.04 -4.70
N VAL A 12 11.01 -0.56 -5.89
CA VAL A 12 10.89 0.16 -7.16
C VAL A 12 9.70 -0.40 -7.94
N VAL A 13 8.70 0.45 -8.19
CA VAL A 13 7.58 0.13 -9.08
C VAL A 13 7.95 0.58 -10.49
N ALA A 14 8.69 -0.26 -11.20
CA ALA A 14 9.25 0.05 -12.52
C ALA A 14 8.19 0.45 -13.55
N ASP A 15 7.01 -0.18 -13.52
CA ASP A 15 5.86 0.12 -14.39
C ASP A 15 5.36 1.57 -14.24
N ARG A 16 5.60 2.19 -13.09
CA ARG A 16 5.09 3.52 -12.74
C ARG A 16 6.20 4.54 -12.44
N GLY A 17 7.46 4.13 -12.52
CA GLY A 17 8.61 4.98 -12.20
C GLY A 17 8.67 5.45 -10.74
N VAL A 18 8.01 4.75 -9.81
CA VAL A 18 8.03 5.11 -8.39
C VAL A 18 9.15 4.36 -7.69
N ARG A 19 9.95 5.09 -6.92
CA ARG A 19 10.97 4.51 -6.04
C ARG A 19 10.69 4.93 -4.60
N PHE A 20 10.62 3.93 -3.74
CA PHE A 20 10.59 4.14 -2.29
C PHE A 20 12.03 4.39 -1.81
N ALA A 21 12.19 5.39 -0.96
CA ALA A 21 13.42 5.77 -0.29
C ALA A 21 13.20 5.68 1.22
N ASP A 22 14.02 4.87 1.90
CA ASP A 22 13.85 4.48 3.31
C ASP A 22 12.49 3.82 3.67
N GLY A 23 11.75 3.39 2.65
CA GLY A 23 10.40 2.86 2.77
C GLY A 23 9.33 3.91 2.56
N GLU A 24 9.65 5.10 2.07
CA GLU A 24 8.71 6.19 1.81
C GLU A 24 8.77 6.62 0.34
N ALA A 25 7.63 6.89 -0.28
CA ALA A 25 7.54 7.42 -1.63
C ALA A 25 6.50 8.53 -1.70
N GLU A 26 6.92 9.71 -2.13
CA GLU A 26 6.00 10.79 -2.44
C GLU A 26 5.47 10.66 -3.87
N VAL A 27 4.15 10.57 -4.01
CA VAL A 27 3.47 10.42 -5.29
C VAL A 27 2.45 11.53 -5.47
N THR A 28 2.59 12.33 -6.52
CA THR A 28 1.66 13.41 -6.86
C THR A 28 0.67 12.99 -7.94
N ASP A 29 1.02 11.98 -8.75
CA ASP A 29 0.19 11.50 -9.84
C ASP A 29 -0.98 10.62 -9.36
N LYS A 30 -2.20 10.99 -9.76
CA LYS A 30 -3.43 10.29 -9.33
C LYS A 30 -3.51 8.86 -9.86
N THR A 31 -3.08 8.61 -11.10
CA THR A 31 -3.09 7.28 -11.70
C THR A 31 -2.12 6.34 -10.98
N VAL A 32 -0.95 6.86 -10.60
CA VAL A 32 0.01 6.12 -9.78
C VAL A 32 -0.55 5.86 -8.37
N ILE A 33 -1.21 6.84 -7.74
CA ILE A 33 -1.85 6.67 -6.43
C ILE A 33 -2.88 5.54 -6.44
N GLU A 34 -3.73 5.45 -7.48
CA GLU A 34 -4.73 4.39 -7.59
C GLU A 34 -4.09 3.01 -7.84
N ALA A 35 -3.02 2.96 -8.63
CA ALA A 35 -2.27 1.72 -8.86
C ALA A 35 -1.62 1.20 -7.56
N LEU A 36 -0.97 2.08 -6.79
CA LEU A 36 -0.33 1.72 -5.52
C LEU A 36 -1.34 1.25 -4.47
N ARG A 37 -2.56 1.80 -4.48
CA ARG A 37 -3.66 1.33 -3.62
C ARG A 37 -4.21 -0.04 -4.01
N GLY A 38 -4.08 -0.43 -5.28
CA GLY A 38 -4.47 -1.74 -5.77
C GLY A 38 -3.42 -2.82 -5.58
N LEU A 39 -2.23 -2.47 -5.07
CA LEU A 39 -1.19 -3.45 -4.81
C LEU A 39 -1.60 -4.41 -3.69
N PRO A 40 -1.17 -5.69 -3.77
CA PRO A 40 -1.42 -6.65 -2.71
C PRO A 40 -0.77 -6.20 -1.41
N ALA A 41 -1.47 -6.43 -0.30
CA ALA A 41 -1.01 -6.09 1.05
C ALA A 41 0.30 -6.78 1.43
N GLU A 42 0.65 -7.89 0.77
CA GLU A 42 1.92 -8.60 0.94
C GLU A 42 3.15 -7.77 0.56
N LEU A 43 2.99 -6.75 -0.29
CA LEU A 43 4.06 -5.80 -0.64
C LEU A 43 4.19 -4.67 0.40
N GLY A 44 3.27 -4.60 1.37
CA GLY A 44 3.30 -3.64 2.48
C GLY A 44 3.09 -2.18 2.08
N VAL A 45 2.75 -1.88 0.81
CA VAL A 45 2.58 -0.51 0.32
C VAL A 45 1.27 0.07 0.84
N SER A 46 1.36 1.07 1.72
CA SER A 46 0.20 1.74 2.33
C SER A 46 0.32 3.25 2.20
N GLY A 47 -0.78 3.96 1.95
CA GLY A 47 -0.75 5.43 1.93
C GLY A 47 -0.55 5.97 3.35
N ALA A 48 0.53 6.73 3.60
CA ALA A 48 0.90 7.26 4.92
C ALA A 48 -0.16 8.22 5.52
N GLY A 49 -1.12 8.68 4.70
CA GLY A 49 -2.19 9.61 5.09
C GLY A 49 -3.60 9.01 5.22
N ARG A 50 -3.78 7.69 5.18
CA ARG A 50 -5.08 7.09 5.56
C ARG A 50 -4.86 6.15 6.73
N ARG A 51 -5.70 6.30 7.77
CA ARG A 51 -5.99 5.21 8.71
C ARG A 51 -6.07 3.90 7.92
N PRO A 52 -5.54 2.77 8.46
CA PRO A 52 -5.72 1.48 7.83
C PRO A 52 -7.20 1.34 7.47
N PRO A 53 -7.57 0.91 6.25
CA PRO A 53 -8.95 0.58 5.97
C PRO A 53 -9.37 -0.46 7.00
N LYS A 54 -10.17 -0.02 7.95
CA LYS A 54 -10.88 -0.89 8.87
C LYS A 54 -11.81 -1.69 7.96
N ASP A 55 -11.51 -2.98 7.85
CA ASP A 55 -12.28 -4.03 7.18
C ASP A 55 -12.25 -4.03 5.64
N SER A 56 -11.44 -4.93 5.09
CA SER A 56 -12.05 -6.01 4.30
C SER A 56 -12.18 -7.20 5.22
N ASP A 57 -13.31 -7.22 5.93
CA ASP A 57 -13.97 -8.44 6.33
C ASP A 57 -14.13 -9.33 5.10
N ALA A 58 -13.22 -10.29 4.95
CA ALA A 58 -13.41 -11.45 4.09
C ALA A 58 -12.53 -12.60 4.59
N ALA A 59 -13.16 -13.42 5.43
CA ALA A 59 -12.81 -14.81 5.77
C ALA A 59 -11.88 -15.05 6.98
N VAL A 60 -12.42 -14.89 8.19
CA VAL A 60 -12.46 -16.02 9.14
C VAL A 60 -13.90 -16.23 9.57
N ARG A 61 -14.57 -17.13 8.83
CA ARG A 61 -15.75 -17.82 9.34
C ARG A 61 -15.30 -18.69 10.50
N ARG A 62 -15.71 -18.36 11.72
CA ARG A 62 -16.04 -19.39 12.72
C ARG A 62 -17.11 -18.86 13.66
N THR A 63 -18.35 -19.10 13.25
CA THR A 63 -19.53 -19.28 14.10
C THR A 63 -19.15 -20.04 15.38
N HIS A 64 -19.57 -19.51 16.52
CA HIS A 64 -19.72 -20.21 17.78
C HIS A 64 -20.94 -19.56 18.43
N ASP A 65 -22.14 -20.12 18.21
CA ASP A 65 -22.83 -21.03 19.15
C ASP A 65 -22.95 -20.41 20.55
#